data_AF-A0AAN7BIX6-F1
#
_entry.id   AF-A0AAN7BIX6-F1
#
_cell.length_a   1.000
_cell.length_b   1.000
_cell.length_c   1.000
_cell.angle_alpha   90.00
_cell.angle_beta   90.00
_cell.angle_gamma   90.00
#
_symmetry.space_group_name_H-M   'P 1'
#
loop_
_entity.id
_entity.type
_entity.pdbx_description
1 polymer ?
#
loop_
_entity_poly.entity_id
_entity_poly.type
_entity_poly.pdbx_seq_one_letter_code
_entity_poly.pdbx_strand_id
1 'polypeptide(L)'
;MFVVPRSHELSDFWDLEIRKFHKLIKETSMYQCLVHLEDEPCATDAPPTPGCNHDQNVCNACMRTDMEGKIRSGKLQNLTCLDPYCMKPLPVHKVRKLIGPECLKIYDRKLAVLAISIAPNFRWCRCGSGQIHGLGDSSSEWICVDPQCRRQNCYTCNTIGLIDCPHLRAINEKRRAHRAEMRRLPQVAFEQKQMEILEDKP
;
A
#
# COMPACT_ATOMS: atom_id res chain seq x y z
N MET A 1 66.71 -34.24 -9.13
CA MET A 1 65.77 -34.40 -8.01
C MET A 1 64.46 -33.74 -8.43
N PHE A 2 63.44 -34.51 -8.79
CA PHE A 2 62.11 -33.97 -9.03
C PHE A 2 61.41 -33.85 -7.68
N VAL A 3 61.23 -32.62 -7.21
CA VAL A 3 60.46 -32.33 -6.01
C VAL A 3 59.00 -32.57 -6.35
N VAL A 4 58.43 -33.68 -5.87
CA VAL A 4 57.00 -33.94 -5.98
C VAL A 4 56.31 -33.04 -4.94
N PRO A 5 55.39 -32.15 -5.33
CA PRO A 5 54.70 -31.28 -4.39
C PRO A 5 53.89 -32.11 -3.39
N ARG A 6 53.79 -31.63 -2.14
CA ARG A 6 52.98 -32.30 -1.12
C ARG A 6 51.50 -32.21 -1.49
N SER A 7 50.71 -33.23 -1.17
CA SER A 7 49.29 -33.33 -1.52
C SER A 7 48.44 -32.10 -1.16
N HIS A 8 48.81 -31.37 -0.10
CA HIS A 8 48.16 -30.13 0.33
C HIS A 8 48.40 -28.93 -0.62
N GLU A 9 49.59 -28.83 -1.22
CA GLU A 9 49.92 -27.74 -2.16
C GLU A 9 49.21 -27.92 -3.51
N LEU A 10 48.94 -29.19 -3.87
CA LEU A 10 48.13 -29.53 -5.05
C LEU A 10 46.65 -29.20 -4.83
N SER A 11 46.07 -29.42 -3.63
CA SER A 11 44.66 -29.04 -3.38
C SER A 11 44.44 -27.54 -3.42
N ASP A 12 45.35 -26.75 -2.83
CA ASP A 12 45.23 -25.29 -2.80
C ASP A 12 45.36 -24.66 -4.20
N PHE A 13 46.16 -25.27 -5.07
CA PHE A 13 46.28 -24.88 -6.48
C PHE A 13 45.00 -25.17 -7.27
N TRP A 14 44.45 -26.37 -7.16
CA TRP A 14 43.19 -26.73 -7.83
C TRP A 14 42.01 -25.90 -7.31
N ASP A 15 41.95 -25.60 -6.02
CA ASP A 15 40.93 -24.71 -5.44
C ASP A 15 40.98 -23.29 -6.03
N LEU A 16 42.19 -22.75 -6.24
CA LEU A 16 42.36 -21.43 -6.84
C LEU A 16 41.90 -21.40 -8.31
N GLU A 17 42.27 -22.41 -9.10
CA GLU A 17 41.87 -22.50 -10.50
C GLU A 17 40.36 -22.76 -10.64
N ILE A 18 39.76 -23.59 -9.78
CA ILE A 18 38.31 -23.79 -9.74
C ILE A 18 37.59 -22.49 -9.40
N ARG A 19 38.10 -21.68 -8.46
CA ARG A 19 37.52 -20.36 -8.14
C ARG A 19 37.61 -19.39 -9.32
N LYS A 20 38.73 -19.37 -10.04
CA LYS A 20 38.90 -18.54 -11.25
C LYS A 20 37.92 -18.96 -12.34
N PHE A 21 37.79 -20.26 -12.57
CA PHE A 21 36.87 -20.81 -13.57
C PHE A 21 35.40 -20.52 -13.23
N HIS A 22 35.01 -20.71 -11.96
CA HIS A 22 33.68 -20.38 -11.48
C HIS A 22 33.37 -18.88 -11.60
N LYS A 23 34.35 -18.01 -11.32
CA LYS A 23 34.22 -16.56 -11.53
C LYS A 23 33.99 -16.24 -13.01
N LEU A 24 34.76 -16.85 -13.92
CA LEU A 24 34.62 -16.63 -15.36
C LEU A 24 33.25 -17.09 -15.88
N ILE A 25 32.76 -18.23 -15.41
CA ILE A 25 31.42 -18.72 -15.74
C ILE A 25 30.36 -17.73 -15.26
N LYS A 26 30.47 -17.20 -14.04
CA LYS A 26 29.49 -16.21 -13.54
C LYS A 26 29.51 -14.91 -14.35
N GLU A 27 30.69 -14.45 -14.75
CA GLU A 27 30.83 -13.21 -15.53
C GLU A 27 30.30 -13.37 -16.97
N THR A 28 30.28 -14.59 -17.50
CA THR A 28 29.85 -14.87 -18.87
C THR A 28 28.51 -15.60 -18.98
N SER A 29 27.91 -16.00 -17.85
CA SER A 29 26.60 -16.68 -17.82
C SER A 29 25.50 -15.70 -18.24
N MET A 30 24.72 -16.11 -19.23
CA MET A 30 23.55 -15.37 -19.71
C MET A 30 22.29 -16.24 -19.56
N TYR A 31 21.14 -15.60 -19.41
CA TYR A 31 19.84 -16.25 -19.46
C TYR A 31 18.88 -15.43 -20.29
N GLN A 32 17.93 -16.09 -20.95
CA GLN A 32 16.87 -15.40 -21.66
C GLN A 32 15.77 -14.97 -20.69
N CYS A 33 15.44 -13.68 -20.66
CA CYS A 33 14.34 -13.18 -19.82
C CYS A 33 12.98 -13.63 -20.36
N LEU A 34 12.15 -14.26 -19.51
CA LEU A 34 10.82 -14.75 -19.91
C LEU A 34 9.83 -13.66 -20.34
N VAL A 35 10.10 -12.40 -20.03
CA VAL A 35 9.15 -11.28 -20.28
C VAL A 35 9.43 -10.57 -21.61
N HIS A 36 10.70 -10.29 -21.92
CA HIS A 36 11.09 -9.60 -23.17
C HIS A 36 11.88 -10.48 -24.15
N LEU A 37 12.23 -11.70 -23.76
CA LEU A 37 12.90 -12.71 -24.60
C LEU A 37 14.32 -12.33 -25.08
N GLU A 38 14.97 -11.40 -24.40
CA GLU A 38 16.37 -11.03 -24.68
C GLU A 38 17.31 -11.65 -23.64
N ASP A 39 18.57 -11.85 -24.04
CA ASP A 39 19.60 -12.41 -23.17
C ASP A 39 20.12 -11.36 -22.20
N GLU A 40 20.14 -11.74 -20.93
CA GLU A 40 20.54 -10.91 -19.80
C GLU A 40 21.70 -11.56 -19.06
N PRO A 41 22.69 -10.78 -18.60
CA PRO A 41 23.76 -11.32 -17.79
C PRO A 41 23.20 -11.84 -16.47
N CYS A 42 23.63 -13.04 -16.08
CA CYS A 42 23.32 -13.61 -14.79
C CYS A 42 24.12 -12.87 -13.72
N ALA A 43 23.57 -11.77 -13.21
CA ALA A 43 24.24 -10.94 -12.21
C ALA A 43 24.45 -11.66 -10.85
N THR A 44 23.75 -12.78 -10.63
CA THR A 44 23.80 -13.53 -9.38
C THR A 44 23.26 -14.95 -9.57
N ASP A 45 23.86 -15.93 -8.88
CA ASP A 45 23.30 -17.29 -8.78
C ASP A 45 22.14 -17.36 -7.77
N ALA A 46 21.76 -16.22 -7.17
CA ALA A 46 20.65 -16.18 -6.25
C ALA A 46 19.33 -16.31 -7.03
N PRO A 47 18.37 -17.08 -6.50
CA PRO A 47 17.06 -17.17 -7.11
C PRO A 47 16.37 -15.80 -7.12
N PRO A 48 15.40 -15.55 -8.03
CA PRO A 48 14.72 -14.26 -8.15
C PRO A 48 14.14 -13.75 -6.84
N THR A 49 13.63 -14.67 -6.02
CA THR A 49 13.18 -14.43 -4.65
C THR A 49 13.77 -15.49 -3.72
N PRO A 50 13.98 -15.19 -2.42
CA PRO A 50 14.44 -16.18 -1.44
C PRO A 50 13.54 -17.41 -1.33
N GLY A 51 12.27 -17.31 -1.76
CA GLY A 51 11.35 -18.44 -1.78
C GLY A 51 11.47 -19.29 -3.04
N CYS A 52 12.03 -18.78 -4.13
CA CYS A 52 12.09 -19.48 -5.42
C CYS A 52 13.08 -20.67 -5.39
N ASN A 53 12.73 -21.75 -6.09
CA ASN A 53 13.59 -22.93 -6.27
C ASN A 53 14.06 -23.05 -7.72
N HIS A 54 14.24 -21.91 -8.39
CA HIS A 54 14.63 -21.83 -9.78
C HIS A 54 15.63 -20.68 -9.94
N ASP A 55 16.46 -20.80 -10.97
CA ASP A 55 17.44 -19.81 -11.33
C ASP A 55 16.79 -18.52 -11.84
N GLN A 56 17.60 -17.49 -11.99
CA GLN A 56 17.13 -16.23 -12.51
C GLN A 56 16.69 -16.37 -13.97
N ASN A 57 15.39 -16.17 -14.21
CA ASN A 57 14.76 -16.27 -15.52
C ASN A 57 13.96 -15.01 -15.90
N VAL A 58 13.96 -14.00 -15.03
CA VAL A 58 13.35 -12.69 -15.27
C VAL A 58 14.28 -11.60 -14.77
N CYS A 59 14.52 -10.60 -15.62
CA CYS A 59 15.40 -9.49 -15.30
C CYS A 59 14.80 -8.57 -14.23
N ASN A 60 15.69 -7.88 -13.50
CA ASN A 60 15.27 -6.93 -12.45
C ASN A 60 14.45 -5.77 -13.03
N ALA A 61 14.66 -5.39 -14.30
CA ALA A 61 13.91 -4.33 -14.96
C ALA A 61 12.44 -4.73 -15.15
N CYS A 62 12.16 -5.91 -15.71
CA CYS A 62 10.80 -6.43 -15.83
C CYS A 62 10.14 -6.67 -14.48
N MET A 63 10.88 -7.23 -13.53
CA MET A 63 10.39 -7.42 -12.17
C MET A 63 9.97 -6.09 -11.52
N ARG A 64 10.79 -5.05 -11.67
CA ARG A 64 10.47 -3.68 -11.19
C ARG A 64 9.21 -3.15 -11.87
N THR A 65 9.14 -3.20 -13.20
CA THR A 65 8.01 -2.65 -13.96
C THR A 65 6.68 -3.29 -13.55
N ASP A 66 6.65 -4.62 -13.42
CA ASP A 66 5.46 -5.34 -12.96
C ASP A 66 5.08 -4.97 -11.51
N MET A 67 6.05 -4.99 -10.60
CA MET A 67 5.82 -4.62 -9.19
C MET A 67 5.25 -3.21 -9.08
N GLU A 68 5.84 -2.24 -9.78
CA GLU A 68 5.39 -0.85 -9.74
C GLU A 68 3.98 -0.70 -10.31
N GLY A 69 3.65 -1.40 -11.40
CA GLY A 69 2.29 -1.44 -11.95
C GLY A 69 1.27 -2.01 -10.94
N LYS A 70 1.63 -3.10 -10.26
CA LYS A 70 0.79 -3.72 -9.21
C LYS A 70 0.64 -2.84 -7.97
N ILE A 71 1.70 -2.16 -7.55
CA ILE A 71 1.68 -1.21 -6.42
C ILE A 71 0.75 -0.04 -6.74
N ARG A 72 0.90 0.58 -7.92
CA ARG A 72 0.05 1.71 -8.34
C ARG A 72 -1.42 1.30 -8.48
N SER A 73 -1.69 0.11 -9.00
CA SER A 73 -3.05 -0.44 -9.10
C SER A 73 -3.63 -0.96 -7.77
N GLY A 74 -2.83 -0.98 -6.69
CA GLY A 74 -3.27 -1.42 -5.36
C GLY A 74 -3.36 -2.93 -5.17
N LYS A 75 -2.83 -3.74 -6.10
CA LYS A 75 -2.85 -5.21 -6.04
C LYS A 75 -1.62 -5.76 -5.31
N LEU A 76 -1.42 -5.35 -4.05
CA LEU A 76 -0.24 -5.73 -3.26
C LEU A 76 -0.13 -7.25 -3.02
N GLN A 77 -1.27 -7.93 -2.92
CA GLN A 77 -1.35 -9.39 -2.80
C GLN A 77 -0.87 -10.15 -4.05
N ASN A 78 -0.75 -9.47 -5.20
CA ASN A 78 -0.29 -10.05 -6.46
C ASN A 78 1.21 -9.85 -6.70
N LEU A 79 1.95 -9.35 -5.70
CA LEU A 79 3.40 -9.22 -5.76
C LEU A 79 4.04 -10.61 -5.59
N THR A 80 4.14 -11.33 -6.70
CA THR A 80 4.70 -12.69 -6.81
C THR A 80 5.83 -12.76 -7.83
N CYS A 81 6.59 -13.86 -7.81
CA CYS A 81 7.49 -14.21 -8.90
C CYS A 81 6.73 -14.23 -10.24
N LEU A 82 7.40 -13.76 -11.29
CA LEU A 82 6.84 -13.68 -12.65
C LEU A 82 6.99 -14.98 -13.45
N ASP A 83 7.71 -15.97 -12.92
CA ASP A 83 7.70 -17.31 -13.49
C ASP A 83 6.30 -17.94 -13.28
N PRO A 84 5.59 -18.31 -14.37
CA PRO A 84 4.25 -18.89 -14.32
C PRO A 84 4.15 -20.16 -13.47
N TYR A 85 5.24 -20.90 -13.33
CA TYR A 85 5.30 -22.15 -12.58
C TYR A 85 5.71 -21.94 -11.11
N CYS A 86 6.21 -20.76 -10.74
CA CYS A 86 6.64 -20.46 -9.39
C CYS A 86 5.59 -19.69 -8.60
N MET A 87 5.21 -18.50 -9.07
CA MET A 87 4.20 -17.62 -8.46
C MET A 87 4.36 -17.38 -6.94
N LYS A 88 5.55 -17.62 -6.37
CA LYS A 88 5.81 -17.44 -4.94
C LYS A 88 5.77 -15.96 -4.56
N PRO A 89 5.23 -15.60 -3.37
CA PRO A 89 5.12 -14.22 -2.94
C PRO A 89 6.49 -13.58 -2.74
N LEU A 90 6.59 -12.30 -3.10
CA LEU A 90 7.80 -11.51 -2.94
C LEU A 90 7.92 -10.99 -1.51
N PRO A 91 9.06 -11.18 -0.83
CA PRO A 91 9.24 -10.64 0.51
C PRO A 91 9.42 -9.12 0.45
N VAL A 92 8.93 -8.43 1.49
CA VAL A 92 8.91 -6.96 1.60
C VAL A 92 10.28 -6.33 1.32
N HIS A 93 11.36 -6.90 1.87
CA HIS A 93 12.72 -6.37 1.68
C HIS A 93 13.17 -6.41 0.21
N LYS A 94 12.75 -7.42 -0.57
CA LYS A 94 13.08 -7.55 -1.99
C LYS A 94 12.29 -6.53 -2.81
N VAL A 95 11.00 -6.36 -2.51
CA VAL A 95 10.16 -5.34 -3.16
C VAL A 95 10.78 -3.96 -2.96
N ARG A 96 11.13 -3.61 -1.72
CA ARG A 96 11.76 -2.31 -1.40
C ARG A 96 13.09 -2.07 -2.11
N LYS A 97 13.88 -3.12 -2.37
CA LYS A 97 15.16 -3.02 -3.08
C LYS A 97 15.00 -2.80 -4.59
N LEU A 98 13.90 -3.27 -5.17
CA LEU A 98 13.71 -3.26 -6.62
C LEU A 98 12.96 -2.03 -7.13
N ILE A 99 11.98 -1.52 -6.38
CA ILE A 99 11.12 -0.40 -6.81
C ILE A 99 11.80 0.96 -6.65
N GLY A 100 11.38 1.93 -7.47
CA GLY A 100 11.85 3.31 -7.35
C GLY A 100 11.31 4.04 -6.10
N PRO A 101 11.93 5.17 -5.71
CA PRO A 101 11.62 5.90 -4.47
C PRO A 101 10.18 6.41 -4.40
N GLU A 102 9.61 6.85 -5.53
CA GLU A 102 8.22 7.30 -5.57
C GLU A 102 7.23 6.14 -5.37
N CYS A 103 7.50 4.98 -5.97
CA CYS A 103 6.71 3.77 -5.74
C CYS A 103 6.87 3.24 -4.31
N LEU A 104 8.05 3.38 -3.71
CA LEU A 104 8.31 2.98 -2.33
C LEU A 104 7.40 3.73 -1.34
N LYS A 105 7.23 5.05 -1.51
CA LYS A 105 6.30 5.85 -0.69
C LYS A 105 4.85 5.32 -0.79
N ILE A 106 4.41 5.00 -2.00
CA ILE A 106 3.06 4.46 -2.25
C ILE A 106 2.92 3.07 -1.60
N TYR A 107 3.93 2.22 -1.76
CA TYR A 107 3.97 0.87 -1.21
C TYR A 107 3.92 0.88 0.32
N ASP A 108 4.78 1.68 0.96
CA ASP A 108 4.83 1.78 2.43
C ASP A 108 3.53 2.36 2.99
N ARG A 109 2.95 3.38 2.34
CA ARG A 109 1.63 3.90 2.72
C ARG A 109 0.56 2.80 2.64
N LYS A 110 0.53 2.03 1.55
CA LYS A 110 -0.47 0.96 1.38
C LYS A 110 -0.26 -0.18 2.39
N LEU A 111 0.99 -0.57 2.66
CA LEU A 111 1.30 -1.56 3.70
C LEU A 111 0.86 -1.10 5.09
N ALA A 112 1.14 0.16 5.44
CA ALA A 112 0.71 0.73 6.71
C ALA A 112 -0.82 0.70 6.84
N VAL A 113 -1.54 1.10 5.79
CA VAL A 113 -3.00 1.07 5.77
C VAL A 113 -3.53 -0.36 5.87
N LEU A 114 -2.91 -1.34 5.18
CA LEU A 114 -3.30 -2.75 5.30
C LEU A 114 -3.11 -3.27 6.73
N ALA A 115 -1.99 -2.96 7.38
CA ALA A 115 -1.71 -3.40 8.74
C ALA A 115 -2.74 -2.88 9.75
N ILE A 116 -3.16 -1.61 9.62
CA ILE A 116 -4.19 -1.04 10.49
C ILE A 116 -5.61 -1.45 10.09
N SER A 117 -5.81 -1.96 8.87
CA SER A 117 -7.14 -2.32 8.36
C SER A 117 -7.80 -3.49 9.09
N ILE A 118 -7.00 -4.24 9.85
CA ILE A 118 -7.44 -5.37 10.69
C ILE A 118 -8.23 -4.87 11.92
N ALA A 119 -8.04 -3.60 12.31
CA ALA A 119 -8.72 -3.06 13.48
C ALA A 119 -10.25 -3.00 13.25
N PRO A 120 -11.08 -3.39 14.24
CA PRO A 120 -12.54 -3.50 14.08
C PRO A 120 -13.22 -2.14 13.82
N ASN A 121 -12.55 -1.06 14.18
CA ASN A 121 -12.97 0.33 13.99
C ASN A 121 -12.34 1.00 12.77
N PHE A 122 -11.60 0.25 11.94
CA PHE A 122 -11.06 0.74 10.68
C PHE A 122 -12.13 0.74 9.58
N ARG A 123 -12.16 1.78 8.75
CA ARG A 123 -13.08 1.89 7.62
C ARG A 123 -12.36 2.33 6.35
N TRP A 124 -12.77 1.73 5.23
CA TRP A 124 -12.32 2.09 3.89
C TRP A 124 -13.27 3.09 3.25
N CYS A 125 -12.73 4.19 2.73
CA CYS A 125 -13.45 5.05 1.80
C CYS A 125 -13.33 4.48 0.39
N ARG A 126 -14.33 4.71 -0.45
CA ARG A 126 -14.27 4.33 -1.88
C ARG A 126 -13.20 5.07 -2.68
N CYS A 127 -12.67 6.19 -2.18
CA CYS A 127 -11.51 6.82 -2.79
C CYS A 127 -10.20 6.06 -2.52
N GLY A 128 -10.22 5.00 -1.70
CA GLY A 128 -9.05 4.21 -1.32
C GLY A 128 -8.31 4.73 -0.10
N SER A 129 -8.78 5.82 0.53
CA SER A 129 -8.28 6.27 1.82
C SER A 129 -8.92 5.47 2.96
N GLY A 130 -8.14 5.17 3.99
CA GLY A 130 -8.55 4.38 5.14
C GLY A 130 -8.26 5.10 6.45
N GLN A 131 -9.15 4.92 7.43
CA GLN A 131 -9.09 5.64 8.70
C GLN A 131 -9.64 4.81 9.86
N ILE A 132 -9.04 4.98 11.04
CA ILE A 132 -9.49 4.40 12.30
C ILE A 132 -10.40 5.41 13.00
N HIS A 133 -11.52 4.94 13.55
CA HIS A 133 -12.43 5.76 14.33
C HIS A 133 -12.43 5.40 15.82
N GLY A 134 -12.58 6.40 16.70
CA GLY A 134 -12.64 6.17 18.13
C GLY A 134 -13.88 5.35 18.54
N LEU A 135 -13.72 4.43 19.49
CA LEU A 135 -14.83 3.77 20.16
C LEU A 135 -15.54 4.82 21.03
N GLY A 136 -16.68 5.34 20.58
CA GLY A 136 -17.39 6.42 21.26
C GLY A 136 -18.17 7.35 20.34
N ASP A 137 -17.89 7.32 19.03
CA ASP A 137 -18.72 8.00 18.04
C ASP A 137 -20.06 7.27 17.92
N SER A 138 -21.05 7.70 18.72
CA SER A 138 -22.44 7.24 18.63
C SER A 138 -23.12 7.66 17.31
N SER A 139 -22.47 8.53 16.54
CA SER A 139 -22.95 8.97 15.24
C SER A 139 -22.68 7.90 14.18
N SER A 140 -23.71 7.48 13.46
CA SER A 140 -23.59 6.50 12.36
C SER A 140 -22.90 7.06 11.10
N GLU A 141 -22.15 8.17 11.21
CA GLU A 141 -21.47 8.84 10.12
C GLU A 141 -19.98 9.05 10.33
N TRP A 142 -19.25 9.16 9.23
CA TRP A 142 -17.87 9.60 9.24
C TRP A 142 -17.51 10.33 7.94
N ILE A 143 -16.51 11.20 8.00
CA ILE A 143 -16.03 11.97 6.84
C ILE A 143 -14.65 11.45 6.46
N CYS A 144 -14.44 11.23 5.16
CA CYS A 144 -13.14 10.84 4.64
C CYS A 144 -12.08 11.92 4.93
N VAL A 145 -10.97 11.54 5.56
CA VAL A 145 -9.85 12.46 5.90
C VAL A 145 -9.05 12.91 4.68
N ASP A 146 -9.24 12.25 3.53
CA ASP A 146 -8.61 12.63 2.27
C ASP A 146 -9.13 14.01 1.80
N PRO A 147 -8.25 15.02 1.70
CA PRO A 147 -8.64 16.37 1.29
C PRO A 147 -9.32 16.43 -0.08
N GLN A 148 -8.99 15.50 -0.98
CA GLN A 148 -9.58 15.45 -2.33
C GLN A 148 -10.96 14.77 -2.34
N CYS A 149 -11.28 13.96 -1.31
CA CYS A 149 -12.54 13.23 -1.24
C CYS A 149 -13.55 13.93 -0.34
N ARG A 150 -13.23 14.09 0.96
CA ARG A 150 -14.11 14.63 2.02
C ARG A 150 -15.58 14.19 2.00
N ARG A 151 -15.87 13.02 1.43
CA ARG A 151 -17.25 12.49 1.37
C ARG A 151 -17.69 12.02 2.74
N GLN A 152 -18.97 12.27 3.05
CA GLN A 152 -19.68 11.71 4.19
C GLN A 152 -20.05 10.26 3.88
N ASN A 153 -19.82 9.36 4.83
CA ASN A 153 -20.08 7.94 4.73
C ASN A 153 -20.86 7.48 5.97
N CYS A 154 -21.60 6.38 5.82
CA CYS A 154 -22.38 5.77 6.92
C CYS A 154 -21.67 4.53 7.45
N TYR A 155 -21.52 4.40 8.77
CA TYR A 155 -20.97 3.18 9.39
C TYR A 155 -21.84 1.95 9.16
N THR A 156 -23.15 2.13 9.12
CA THR A 156 -24.12 1.02 9.08
C THR A 156 -24.32 0.48 7.67
N CYS A 157 -24.44 1.37 6.68
CA CYS A 157 -24.88 0.94 5.35
C CYS A 157 -23.75 0.61 4.39
N ASN A 158 -22.51 1.07 4.62
CA ASN A 158 -21.36 0.92 3.70
C ASN A 158 -21.64 1.29 2.22
N THR A 159 -22.82 1.81 1.92
CA THR A 159 -23.31 2.17 0.60
C THR A 159 -23.10 3.67 0.41
N ILE A 160 -22.20 3.93 -0.53
CA ILE A 160 -22.15 5.04 -1.46
C ILE A 160 -22.66 6.37 -0.89
N GLY A 161 -21.74 7.29 -0.64
CA GLY A 161 -22.01 8.72 -0.49
C GLY A 161 -22.58 9.41 -1.74
N LEU A 162 -23.54 8.77 -2.42
CA LEU A 162 -24.36 9.30 -3.53
C LEU A 162 -25.83 8.86 -3.48
N ILE A 163 -26.27 7.97 -2.58
CA ILE A 163 -27.68 7.59 -2.52
C ILE A 163 -28.13 7.59 -1.06
N ASP A 164 -28.60 8.75 -0.64
CA ASP A 164 -29.68 8.94 0.32
C ASP A 164 -29.93 7.76 1.29
N CYS A 165 -28.92 7.51 2.14
CA CYS A 165 -29.03 6.52 3.20
C CYS A 165 -29.98 7.06 4.28
N PRO A 166 -31.01 6.31 4.72
CA PRO A 166 -31.93 6.77 5.77
C PRO A 166 -31.20 7.27 7.04
N HIS A 167 -30.09 6.62 7.42
CA HIS A 167 -29.28 7.05 8.56
C HIS A 167 -28.64 8.43 8.34
N LEU A 168 -28.02 8.65 7.18
CA LEU A 168 -27.40 9.95 6.87
C LEU A 168 -28.46 11.01 6.64
N ARG A 169 -29.63 10.67 6.07
CA ARG A 169 -30.76 11.59 5.92
C ARG A 169 -31.24 12.09 7.27
N ALA A 170 -31.52 11.19 8.21
CA ALA A 170 -31.94 11.54 9.56
C ALA A 170 -30.89 12.39 10.29
N ILE A 171 -29.60 12.07 10.15
CA ILE A 171 -28.51 12.89 10.72
C ILE A 171 -28.50 14.28 10.08
N ASN A 172 -28.58 14.36 8.74
CA ASN A 172 -28.54 15.61 8.00
C ASN A 172 -29.77 16.49 8.28
N GLU A 173 -30.95 15.91 8.44
CA GLU A 173 -32.19 16.61 8.84
C GLU A 173 -32.07 17.21 10.24
N LYS A 174 -31.64 16.43 11.24
CA LYS A 174 -31.37 16.94 12.60
C LYS A 174 -30.38 18.10 12.59
N ARG A 175 -29.32 17.96 11.79
CA ARG A 175 -28.28 18.99 11.64
C ARG A 175 -28.80 20.25 10.92
N ARG A 176 -29.74 20.11 9.98
CA ARG A 176 -30.43 21.24 9.33
C ARG A 176 -31.36 21.95 10.30
N ALA A 177 -32.19 21.21 11.03
CA ALA A 177 -33.09 21.75 12.05
C ALA A 177 -32.32 22.51 13.14
N HIS A 178 -31.27 21.91 13.70
CA HIS A 178 -30.41 22.57 14.68
C HIS A 178 -29.77 23.85 14.13
N ARG A 179 -29.26 23.84 12.88
CA ARG A 179 -28.69 25.05 12.26
C ARG A 179 -29.74 26.13 11.99
N ALA A 180 -30.96 25.76 11.62
CA ALA A 180 -32.06 26.70 11.44
C ALA A 180 -32.46 27.34 12.78
N GLU A 181 -32.56 26.53 13.83
CA GLU A 181 -32.85 27.01 15.18
C GLU A 181 -31.78 27.99 15.68
N MET A 182 -30.50 27.61 15.59
CA MET A 182 -29.39 28.48 15.99
C MET A 182 -29.34 29.81 15.20
N ARG A 183 -29.86 29.84 13.97
CA ARG A 183 -29.98 31.08 13.18
C ARG A 183 -31.16 31.93 13.61
N ARG A 184 -32.23 31.32 14.14
CA ARG A 184 -33.46 32.00 14.57
C ARG A 184 -33.34 32.58 15.98
N LEU A 185 -32.59 31.93 16.87
CA LEU A 185 -32.41 32.34 18.27
C LEU A 185 -32.05 33.83 18.46
N PRO A 186 -31.10 34.43 17.71
CA PRO A 186 -30.78 35.85 17.88
C PRO A 186 -31.95 36.78 17.52
N GLN A 187 -32.73 36.42 16.49
CA GLN A 187 -33.87 37.20 16.06
C GLN A 187 -35.02 37.12 17.07
N VAL A 188 -35.32 35.92 17.58
CA VAL A 188 -36.33 35.75 18.64
C VAL A 188 -35.93 36.49 19.91
N ALA A 189 -34.65 36.41 20.31
CA ALA A 189 -34.15 37.13 21.48
C ALA A 189 -34.23 38.66 21.32
N PHE A 190 -34.03 39.18 20.10
CA PHE A 190 -34.19 40.60 19.81
C PHE A 190 -35.67 41.03 19.88
N GLU A 191 -36.57 40.26 19.26
CA GLU A 191 -38.01 40.51 19.28
C GLU A 191 -38.58 40.46 20.71
N GLN A 192 -38.18 39.47 21.51
CA GLN A 192 -38.56 39.36 22.93
C GLN A 192 -38.11 40.58 23.74
N LYS A 193 -36.86 41.02 23.56
CA LYS A 193 -36.33 42.20 24.25
C LYS A 193 -37.07 43.49 23.84
N GLN A 194 -37.50 43.61 22.59
CA GLN A 194 -38.30 44.76 22.15
C GLN A 194 -39.71 44.77 22.77
N MET A 195 -40.33 43.59 22.92
CA MET A 195 -41.63 43.45 23.58
C MET A 195 -41.55 43.80 25.07
N GLU A 196 -40.52 43.31 25.79
CA GLU A 196 -40.29 43.68 27.20
C GLU A 196 -40.14 45.21 27.38
N ILE A 197 -39.41 45.88 26.48
CA ILE A 197 -39.26 47.35 26.51
C ILE A 197 -40.60 48.09 26.26
N LEU A 198 -41.51 47.50 25.49
CA LEU A 198 -42.82 48.07 25.21
C LEU A 198 -43.81 47.87 26.36
N GLU A 199 -43.69 46.77 27.10
CA GLU A 199 -44.53 46.46 28.26
C GLU A 199 -44.14 47.26 29.52
N ASP A 200 -42.88 47.69 29.63
CA ASP A 200 -42.38 48.54 30.74
C ASP A 200 -42.61 50.06 30.53
N LYS A 201 -43.34 50.48 29.49
CA LYS A 201 -43.73 51.89 29.31
C LYS A 201 -44.97 52.24 30.16
N PRO A 202 -44.87 53.20 31.10
CA PRO A 202 -45.97 53.60 31.97
C PRO A 202 -47.10 54.35 31.24
#